data_AF-A0A7Y5NSZ9-F1
#
_entry.id   AF-A0A7Y5NSZ9-F1
#
_cell.length_a   1.000
_cell.length_b   1.000
_cell.length_c   1.000
_cell.angle_alpha   90.00
_cell.angle_beta   90.00
_cell.angle_gamma   90.00
#
_symmetry.space_group_name_H-M   'P 1'
#
loop_
_entity.id
_entity.type
_entity.pdbx_description
1 polymer ?
#
loop_
_entity_poly.entity_id
_entity_poly.type
_entity_poly.pdbx_seq_one_letter_code
_entity_poly.pdbx_strand_id
1 'polypeptide(L)'
;MRRNLQHLSLVIVAAAASTAVACVPMRGTMPTTTWRPEDPTSQCTADALGDTLGSSWTAFGHSLLVEKLDRRETAVVSALGCRVEVLEECTAPGRYEKTKDRYELDEPEVVLTDLEGRCDRATHFVKRASSGKAARVELEPLSLGAELTGTWNGVMRQPGGPYEVYDVSLELEQYGDRVSGVRHIQSVDRQYWGTLRFEGRIEGTTLLYADVEVMDDNLGLFYEWCTLGGFMVADQSAGRLTGPWKAFGCGTGSMDLARVSTSEKSRDLQARR
;
A
#
# COMPACT_ATOMS: atom_id res chain seq x y z
N MET A 1 92.41 -0.68 -18.51
CA MET A 1 91.11 -1.06 -19.09
C MET A 1 90.20 -1.60 -18.00
N ARG A 2 89.37 -0.75 -17.40
CA ARG A 2 88.42 -1.12 -16.33
C ARG A 2 87.05 -1.39 -16.94
N ARG A 3 86.51 -2.59 -16.70
CA ARG A 3 85.14 -2.99 -17.09
C ARG A 3 84.16 -2.40 -16.07
N ASN A 4 83.28 -1.53 -16.54
CA ASN A 4 82.09 -1.08 -15.78
C ASN A 4 81.00 -2.14 -15.95
N LEU A 5 80.71 -2.88 -14.89
CA LEU A 5 79.48 -3.66 -14.74
C LEU A 5 78.37 -2.70 -14.32
N GLN A 6 77.47 -2.39 -15.25
CA GLN A 6 76.21 -1.71 -14.96
C GLN A 6 75.27 -2.71 -14.30
N HIS A 7 74.93 -2.45 -13.04
CA HIS A 7 73.83 -3.11 -12.34
C HIS A 7 72.51 -2.66 -12.96
N LEU A 8 71.85 -3.55 -13.71
CA LEU A 8 70.44 -3.41 -14.04
C LEU A 8 69.61 -3.71 -12.78
N SER A 9 69.08 -2.68 -12.15
CA SER A 9 68.00 -2.81 -11.16
C SER A 9 66.69 -3.04 -11.90
N LEU A 10 66.24 -4.30 -11.92
CA LEU A 10 64.93 -4.70 -12.40
C LEU A 10 63.87 -4.23 -11.37
N VAL A 11 63.22 -3.09 -11.65
CA VAL A 11 62.06 -2.63 -10.86
C VAL A 11 60.84 -3.39 -11.36
N ILE A 12 60.44 -4.43 -10.63
CA ILE A 12 59.18 -5.13 -10.83
C ILE A 12 58.07 -4.24 -10.27
N VAL A 13 57.39 -3.49 -11.14
CA VAL A 13 56.14 -2.80 -10.80
C VAL A 13 55.04 -3.88 -10.78
N ALA A 14 54.76 -4.41 -9.59
CA ALA A 14 53.59 -5.22 -9.36
C ALA A 14 52.35 -4.30 -9.46
N ALA A 15 51.76 -4.23 -10.64
CA ALA A 15 50.43 -3.68 -10.82
C ALA A 15 49.46 -4.58 -10.06
N ALA A 16 49.19 -4.24 -8.80
CA ALA A 16 48.06 -4.77 -8.08
C ALA A 16 46.82 -4.33 -8.86
N ALA A 17 46.28 -5.26 -9.67
CA ALA A 17 44.95 -5.15 -10.22
C ALA A 17 43.99 -5.14 -9.03
N SER A 18 43.81 -3.96 -8.45
CA SER A 18 42.69 -3.67 -7.57
C SER A 18 41.47 -3.85 -8.46
N THR A 19 40.85 -5.02 -8.38
CA THR A 19 39.46 -5.19 -8.73
C THR A 19 38.69 -4.26 -7.80
N ALA A 20 38.64 -2.98 -8.17
CA ALA A 20 37.63 -2.08 -7.71
C ALA A 20 36.33 -2.71 -8.19
N VAL A 21 35.75 -3.53 -7.32
CA VAL A 21 34.33 -3.80 -7.33
C VAL A 21 33.74 -2.43 -7.06
N ALA A 22 33.55 -1.66 -8.15
CA ALA A 22 32.69 -0.52 -8.13
C ALA A 22 31.33 -1.11 -7.77
N CYS A 23 30.98 -1.02 -6.49
CA CYS A 23 29.58 -1.01 -6.09
C CYS A 23 28.99 0.19 -6.82
N VAL A 24 28.58 -0.02 -8.08
CA VAL A 24 27.63 0.86 -8.73
C VAL A 24 26.45 0.86 -7.77
N PRO A 25 26.11 1.98 -7.11
CA PRO A 25 24.87 2.03 -6.37
C PRO A 25 23.82 1.67 -7.42
N MET A 26 23.18 0.50 -7.25
CA MET A 26 22.05 0.14 -8.08
C MET A 26 21.05 1.26 -7.84
N ARG A 27 20.98 2.23 -8.75
CA ARG A 27 19.83 3.13 -8.88
C ARG A 27 18.64 2.20 -8.80
N GLY A 28 17.80 2.39 -7.80
CA GLY A 28 16.71 1.50 -7.45
C GLY A 28 15.86 1.20 -8.68
N THR A 29 16.21 0.15 -9.42
CA THR A 29 15.22 -0.66 -10.10
C THR A 29 14.31 -1.08 -8.98
N MET A 30 13.00 -0.78 -9.08
CA MET A 30 11.98 -1.31 -8.18
C MET A 30 12.44 -2.67 -7.67
N PRO A 31 12.57 -2.90 -6.35
CA PRO A 31 12.87 -4.24 -5.88
C PRO A 31 11.90 -5.16 -6.61
N THR A 32 12.44 -6.20 -7.25
CA THR A 32 11.65 -7.22 -7.96
C THR A 32 10.62 -7.88 -7.03
N THR A 33 10.74 -7.61 -5.73
CA THR A 33 9.93 -8.06 -4.61
C THR A 33 9.25 -6.91 -3.83
N THR A 34 9.08 -5.72 -4.42
CA THR A 34 7.97 -4.85 -3.97
C THR A 34 6.73 -5.72 -4.05
N TRP A 35 5.96 -5.81 -2.95
CA TRP A 35 4.73 -6.60 -2.91
C TRP A 35 3.85 -6.15 -4.08
N ARG A 36 3.85 -6.94 -5.15
CA ARG A 36 3.01 -6.75 -6.32
C ARG A 36 1.88 -7.74 -6.12
N PRO A 37 0.62 -7.30 -6.10
CA PRO A 37 -0.51 -8.22 -6.25
C PRO A 37 -0.39 -9.04 -7.54
N GLU A 38 0.49 -8.66 -8.48
CA GLU A 38 0.87 -9.37 -9.70
C GLU A 38 1.86 -10.54 -9.51
N ASP A 39 2.50 -10.72 -8.35
CA ASP A 39 3.51 -11.78 -8.15
C ASP A 39 2.81 -13.15 -7.98
N PRO A 40 2.83 -14.03 -9.01
CA PRO A 40 2.00 -15.24 -9.06
C PRO A 40 2.36 -16.27 -7.99
N THR A 41 3.52 -16.12 -7.35
CA THR A 41 3.98 -17.01 -6.28
C THR A 41 3.46 -16.61 -4.90
N SER A 42 2.85 -15.43 -4.77
CA SER A 42 2.20 -14.92 -3.55
C SER A 42 0.75 -14.49 -3.76
N GLN A 43 0.29 -14.46 -5.02
CA GLN A 43 -1.11 -14.41 -5.38
C GLN A 43 -1.82 -15.63 -4.77
N CYS A 44 -2.84 -15.38 -3.96
CA CYS A 44 -3.99 -16.26 -3.96
C CYS A 44 -4.33 -16.44 -5.44
N THR A 45 -4.22 -17.65 -5.99
CA THR A 45 -4.48 -17.89 -7.41
C THR A 45 -5.80 -17.20 -7.78
N ALA A 46 -5.98 -16.71 -9.01
CA ALA A 46 -7.26 -16.08 -9.39
C ALA A 46 -8.47 -17.00 -9.09
N ASP A 47 -8.22 -18.32 -9.07
CA ASP A 47 -9.16 -19.34 -8.63
C ASP A 47 -9.35 -19.41 -7.10
N ALA A 48 -8.44 -18.94 -6.26
CA ALA A 48 -8.57 -18.89 -4.79
C ALA A 48 -9.69 -17.97 -4.31
N LEU A 49 -10.02 -16.88 -5.02
CA LEU A 49 -11.22 -16.09 -4.73
C LEU A 49 -12.52 -16.81 -5.14
N GLY A 50 -12.44 -17.73 -6.10
CA GLY A 50 -13.51 -18.65 -6.50
C GLY A 50 -13.49 -20.00 -5.76
N ASP A 51 -12.47 -20.28 -4.96
CA ASP A 51 -12.26 -21.52 -4.24
C ASP A 51 -12.53 -21.26 -2.76
N THR A 52 -13.68 -21.70 -2.28
CA THR A 52 -14.09 -21.66 -0.87
C THR A 52 -13.17 -22.45 0.06
N LEU A 53 -12.16 -23.16 -0.48
CA LEU A 53 -11.11 -23.83 0.27
C LEU A 53 -9.79 -23.04 0.35
N GLY A 54 -9.60 -22.02 -0.53
CA GLY A 54 -8.34 -21.26 -0.68
C GLY A 54 -8.44 -19.77 -0.38
N SER A 55 -9.59 -19.12 -0.59
CA SER A 55 -9.91 -17.83 0.03
C SER A 55 -10.25 -18.09 1.49
N SER A 56 -9.55 -17.44 2.42
CA SER A 56 -9.70 -17.72 3.86
C SER A 56 -10.96 -17.08 4.45
N TRP A 57 -12.13 -17.31 3.82
CA TRP A 57 -13.41 -17.06 4.45
C TRP A 57 -13.43 -17.84 5.75
N THR A 58 -13.62 -17.14 6.86
CA THR A 58 -13.86 -17.83 8.13
C THR A 58 -15.21 -18.56 8.03
N ALA A 59 -15.39 -19.65 8.79
CA ALA A 59 -16.69 -20.34 8.84
C ALA A 59 -17.83 -19.36 9.21
N PHE A 60 -17.53 -18.41 10.10
CA PHE A 60 -18.43 -17.32 10.46
C PHE A 60 -18.74 -16.40 9.27
N GLY A 61 -17.73 -15.94 8.53
CA GLY A 61 -17.90 -15.11 7.34
C GLY A 61 -18.73 -15.79 6.25
N HIS A 62 -18.55 -17.10 6.06
CA HIS A 62 -19.37 -17.87 5.13
C HIS A 62 -20.84 -17.98 5.61
N SER A 63 -21.08 -18.26 6.89
CA SER A 63 -22.43 -18.28 7.45
C SER A 63 -23.14 -16.94 7.28
N LEU A 64 -22.43 -15.84 7.55
CA LEU A 64 -22.95 -14.48 7.41
C LEU A 64 -23.22 -14.12 5.94
N LEU A 65 -22.36 -14.56 5.00
CA LEU A 65 -22.62 -14.41 3.57
C LEU A 65 -23.91 -15.11 3.17
N VAL A 66 -24.08 -16.38 3.54
CA VAL A 66 -25.30 -17.16 3.23
C VAL A 66 -26.54 -16.47 3.78
N GLU A 67 -26.45 -15.96 5.02
CA GLU A 67 -27.54 -15.20 5.64
C GLU A 67 -27.91 -13.94 4.85
N LYS A 68 -26.91 -13.12 4.45
CA LYS A 68 -27.11 -11.93 3.62
C LYS A 68 -27.75 -12.28 2.28
N LEU A 69 -27.26 -13.33 1.61
CA LEU A 69 -27.81 -13.83 0.35
C LEU A 69 -29.27 -14.28 0.49
N ASP A 70 -29.60 -15.02 1.55
CA ASP A 70 -30.97 -15.51 1.79
C ASP A 70 -31.95 -14.36 2.11
N ARG A 71 -31.46 -13.31 2.78
CA ARG A 71 -32.21 -12.06 3.00
C ARG A 71 -32.24 -11.14 1.77
N ARG A 72 -31.47 -11.46 0.73
CA ARG A 72 -31.26 -10.64 -0.48
C ARG A 72 -30.68 -9.25 -0.18
N GLU A 73 -29.85 -9.15 0.85
CA GLU A 73 -29.13 -7.94 1.23
C GLU A 73 -27.72 -7.96 0.64
N THR A 74 -27.23 -6.83 0.13
CA THR A 74 -25.85 -6.69 -0.35
C THR A 74 -24.83 -7.07 0.73
N ALA A 75 -23.91 -7.98 0.40
CA ALA A 75 -22.84 -8.38 1.31
C ALA A 75 -21.59 -7.53 1.07
N VAL A 76 -21.27 -6.66 2.02
CA VAL A 76 -20.04 -5.85 2.02
C VAL A 76 -18.93 -6.62 2.74
N VAL A 77 -17.71 -6.57 2.20
CA VAL A 77 -16.57 -7.32 2.71
C VAL A 77 -15.31 -6.47 2.89
N SER A 78 -14.47 -6.89 3.84
CA SER A 78 -13.06 -6.54 3.93
C SER A 78 -12.26 -7.63 3.23
N ALA A 79 -11.71 -7.36 2.05
CA ALA A 79 -10.83 -8.24 1.30
C ALA A 79 -9.42 -7.64 1.26
N LEU A 80 -8.53 -8.16 2.10
CA LEU A 80 -7.14 -7.71 2.23
C LEU A 80 -6.22 -8.91 2.01
N GLY A 81 -5.54 -8.96 0.85
CA GLY A 81 -4.79 -10.13 0.42
C GLY A 81 -5.70 -11.35 0.26
N CYS A 82 -5.36 -12.47 0.91
CA CYS A 82 -6.17 -13.71 0.83
C CYS A 82 -7.27 -13.83 1.91
N ARG A 83 -7.46 -12.78 2.72
CA ARG A 83 -8.45 -12.79 3.80
C ARG A 83 -9.68 -11.99 3.39
N VAL A 84 -10.82 -12.66 3.41
CA VAL A 84 -12.13 -12.04 3.14
C VAL A 84 -13.01 -12.22 4.38
N GLU A 85 -13.57 -11.11 4.84
CA GLU A 85 -14.47 -11.07 6.00
C GLU A 85 -15.73 -10.28 5.63
N VAL A 86 -16.90 -10.89 5.80
CA VAL A 86 -18.18 -10.17 5.66
C VAL A 86 -18.36 -9.25 6.86
N LEU A 87 -18.70 -8.00 6.59
CA LEU A 87 -18.94 -6.99 7.61
C LEU A 87 -20.41 -7.04 8.05
N GLU A 88 -20.68 -7.67 9.19
CA GLU A 88 -22.03 -7.96 9.70
C GLU A 88 -22.92 -6.72 9.79
N GLU A 89 -22.39 -5.67 10.40
CA GLU A 89 -23.06 -4.41 10.68
C GLU A 89 -22.89 -3.39 9.56
N CYS A 90 -22.35 -3.79 8.40
CA CYS A 90 -22.20 -2.90 7.25
C CYS A 90 -23.28 -3.21 6.21
N THR A 91 -24.07 -2.20 5.85
CA THR A 91 -25.12 -2.31 4.85
C THR A 91 -24.83 -1.42 3.66
N ALA A 92 -25.25 -1.87 2.48
CA ALA A 92 -25.13 -1.16 1.22
C ALA A 92 -26.48 -1.17 0.49
N PRO A 93 -26.73 -0.23 -0.42
CA PRO A 93 -27.85 -0.32 -1.36
C PRO A 93 -27.73 -1.56 -2.28
N GLY A 94 -28.79 -1.81 -3.04
CA GLY A 94 -28.92 -3.00 -3.89
C GLY A 94 -29.58 -4.20 -3.21
N ARG A 95 -30.04 -5.13 -4.04
CA ARG A 95 -30.64 -6.41 -3.61
C ARG A 95 -30.20 -7.53 -4.52
N TYR A 96 -30.01 -8.72 -3.94
CA TYR A 96 -29.73 -9.89 -4.75
C TYR A 96 -30.98 -10.40 -5.46
N GLU A 97 -30.84 -10.60 -6.77
CA GLU A 97 -31.74 -11.44 -7.54
C GLU A 97 -31.27 -12.90 -7.49
N LYS A 98 -32.14 -13.78 -6.99
CA LYS A 98 -31.88 -15.22 -6.95
C LYS A 98 -32.39 -15.87 -8.23
N THR A 99 -31.50 -16.43 -9.02
CA THR A 99 -31.84 -17.36 -10.10
C THR A 99 -31.75 -18.81 -9.59
N LYS A 100 -31.87 -19.82 -10.47
CA LYS A 100 -31.88 -21.23 -10.07
C LYS A 100 -30.62 -21.65 -9.30
N ASP A 101 -29.48 -21.10 -9.67
CA ASP A 101 -28.17 -21.56 -9.21
C ASP A 101 -27.25 -20.44 -8.73
N ARG A 102 -27.64 -19.16 -8.85
CA ARG A 102 -26.82 -18.01 -8.46
C ARG A 102 -27.63 -16.86 -7.84
N TYR A 103 -26.93 -16.05 -7.08
CA TYR A 103 -27.32 -14.73 -6.62
C TYR A 103 -26.51 -13.70 -7.40
N GLU A 104 -27.16 -12.65 -7.89
CA GLU A 104 -26.54 -11.56 -8.64
C GLU A 104 -27.11 -10.24 -8.14
N LEU A 105 -26.24 -9.26 -7.85
CA LEU A 105 -26.66 -7.95 -7.41
C LEU A 105 -27.25 -7.16 -8.58
N ASP A 106 -28.39 -6.51 -8.37
CA ASP A 106 -29.10 -5.72 -9.38
C ASP A 106 -28.45 -4.36 -9.68
N GLU A 107 -27.66 -3.84 -8.74
CA GLU A 107 -26.95 -2.57 -8.87
C GLU A 107 -25.54 -2.73 -9.47
N PRO A 108 -25.13 -1.85 -10.40
CA PRO A 108 -23.86 -1.97 -11.10
C PRO A 108 -22.65 -1.51 -10.27
N GLU A 109 -22.86 -0.70 -9.23
CA GLU A 109 -21.79 -0.07 -8.45
C GLU A 109 -22.29 0.21 -7.02
N VAL A 110 -21.42 0.01 -6.02
CA VAL A 110 -21.68 0.39 -4.63
C VAL A 110 -20.61 1.41 -4.23
N VAL A 111 -21.05 2.60 -3.81
CA VAL A 111 -20.16 3.70 -3.42
C VAL A 111 -19.99 3.72 -1.90
N LEU A 112 -18.79 4.04 -1.42
CA LEU A 112 -18.45 4.10 0.00
C LEU A 112 -19.38 5.05 0.79
N THR A 113 -19.82 6.15 0.16
CA THR A 113 -20.71 7.14 0.80
C THR A 113 -22.13 6.64 1.04
N ASP A 114 -22.51 5.55 0.39
CA ASP A 114 -23.85 4.96 0.50
C ASP A 114 -23.89 3.82 1.52
N LEU A 115 -22.75 3.52 2.15
CA LEU A 115 -22.67 2.51 3.18
C LEU A 115 -23.20 3.04 4.51
N GLU A 116 -23.94 2.19 5.23
CA GLU A 116 -24.47 2.49 6.55
C GLU A 116 -23.98 1.47 7.58
N GLY A 117 -23.85 1.92 8.84
CA GLY A 117 -23.38 1.09 9.95
C GLY A 117 -21.86 1.06 10.11
N ARG A 118 -21.29 -0.09 10.47
CA ARG A 118 -19.85 -0.24 10.76
C ARG A 118 -19.07 -0.71 9.53
N CYS A 119 -18.67 0.24 8.70
CA CYS A 119 -18.06 0.02 7.38
C CYS A 119 -16.61 0.50 7.27
N ASP A 120 -15.92 0.75 8.39
CA ASP A 120 -14.56 1.29 8.45
C ASP A 120 -13.50 0.41 7.76
N ARG A 121 -13.81 -0.87 7.53
CA ARG A 121 -12.96 -1.84 6.82
C ARG A 121 -13.51 -2.27 5.47
N ALA A 122 -14.56 -1.62 4.99
CA ALA A 122 -15.22 -1.99 3.75
C ALA A 122 -14.28 -1.72 2.57
N THR A 123 -14.08 -2.72 1.72
CA THR A 123 -13.20 -2.61 0.53
C THR A 123 -13.88 -3.07 -0.74
N HIS A 124 -14.74 -4.09 -0.65
CA HIS A 124 -15.41 -4.73 -1.77
C HIS A 124 -16.85 -5.07 -1.38
N PHE A 125 -17.65 -5.44 -2.36
CA PHE A 125 -18.94 -6.10 -2.17
C PHE A 125 -19.00 -7.39 -2.99
N VAL A 126 -19.89 -8.30 -2.60
CA VAL A 126 -20.15 -9.52 -3.36
C VAL A 126 -21.07 -9.18 -4.52
N LYS A 127 -20.57 -9.22 -5.75
CA LYS A 127 -21.37 -8.96 -6.95
C LYS A 127 -22.19 -10.17 -7.36
N ARG A 128 -21.56 -11.36 -7.29
CA ARG A 128 -22.23 -12.64 -7.59
C ARG A 128 -21.81 -13.72 -6.61
N ALA A 129 -22.73 -14.64 -6.32
CA ALA A 129 -22.44 -15.84 -5.55
C ALA A 129 -23.21 -17.04 -6.11
N SER A 130 -22.56 -18.18 -6.34
CA SER A 130 -23.28 -19.40 -6.69
C SER A 130 -23.91 -20.04 -5.45
N SER A 131 -25.06 -20.68 -5.63
CA SER A 131 -25.72 -21.44 -4.55
C SER A 131 -25.03 -22.79 -4.33
N GLY A 132 -24.99 -23.27 -3.08
CA GLY A 132 -24.49 -24.61 -2.72
C GLY A 132 -23.26 -24.62 -1.83
N LYS A 133 -22.70 -25.82 -1.58
CA LYS A 133 -21.58 -26.04 -0.64
C LYS A 133 -20.21 -25.56 -1.14
N ALA A 134 -20.08 -25.29 -2.43
CA ALA A 134 -18.87 -24.77 -3.06
C ALA A 134 -19.24 -23.48 -3.81
N ALA A 135 -19.73 -22.49 -3.05
CA ALA A 135 -20.20 -21.23 -3.60
C ALA A 135 -19.02 -20.45 -4.19
N ARG A 136 -18.98 -20.28 -5.52
CA ARG A 136 -18.06 -19.33 -6.16
C ARG A 136 -18.55 -17.92 -5.86
N VAL A 137 -17.67 -17.06 -5.36
CA VAL A 137 -17.98 -15.67 -5.03
C VAL A 137 -17.19 -14.76 -5.97
N GLU A 138 -17.89 -13.85 -6.63
CA GLU A 138 -17.30 -12.76 -7.42
C GLU A 138 -17.36 -11.48 -6.58
N LEU A 139 -16.19 -10.90 -6.29
CA LEU A 139 -16.06 -9.64 -5.58
C LEU A 139 -15.86 -8.49 -6.57
N GLU A 140 -16.41 -7.33 -6.24
CA GLU A 140 -16.21 -6.08 -6.97
C GLU A 140 -15.74 -5.00 -5.97
N PRO A 141 -14.74 -4.18 -6.30
CA PRO A 141 -14.27 -3.13 -5.41
C PRO A 141 -15.34 -2.07 -5.17
N LEU A 142 -15.37 -1.51 -3.96
CA LEU A 142 -16.20 -0.35 -3.67
C LEU A 142 -15.67 0.88 -4.38
N SER A 143 -16.57 1.69 -4.91
CA SER A 143 -16.19 2.99 -5.43
C SER A 143 -15.89 3.94 -4.28
N LEU A 144 -14.74 4.62 -4.32
CA LEU A 144 -14.38 5.61 -3.29
C LEU A 144 -15.36 6.80 -3.24
N GLY A 145 -16.06 7.09 -4.34
CA GLY A 145 -16.92 8.27 -4.48
C GLY A 145 -16.18 9.60 -4.55
N ALA A 146 -14.90 9.66 -4.17
CA ALA A 146 -14.06 10.84 -4.24
C ALA A 146 -12.58 10.47 -4.49
N GLU A 147 -11.86 11.33 -5.20
CA GLU A 147 -10.42 11.19 -5.42
C GLU A 147 -9.63 11.48 -4.13
N LEU A 148 -8.56 10.71 -3.90
CA LEU A 148 -7.60 10.90 -2.82
C LEU A 148 -6.64 12.07 -3.05
N THR A 149 -6.63 12.67 -4.24
CA THR A 149 -5.77 13.81 -4.60
C THR A 149 -5.74 14.88 -3.50
N GLY A 150 -4.56 15.29 -3.08
CA GLY A 150 -4.39 16.33 -2.05
C GLY A 150 -3.24 16.07 -1.09
N THR A 151 -3.22 16.84 -0.01
CA THR A 151 -2.20 16.72 1.04
C THR A 151 -2.76 15.98 2.25
N TRP A 152 -2.00 15.03 2.77
CA TRP A 152 -2.32 14.21 3.92
C TRP A 152 -1.19 14.32 4.94
N ASN A 153 -1.49 14.60 6.20
CA ASN A 153 -0.49 14.75 7.27
C ASN A 153 -0.78 13.82 8.42
N GLY A 154 0.25 13.32 9.08
CA GLY A 154 0.10 12.54 10.30
C GLY A 154 1.40 11.93 10.74
N VAL A 155 1.33 10.69 11.22
CA VAL A 155 2.48 10.02 11.82
C VAL A 155 2.74 8.67 11.18
N MET A 156 4.02 8.34 11.09
CA MET A 156 4.51 7.00 10.78
C MET A 156 5.14 6.40 12.03
N ARG A 157 4.79 5.16 12.37
CA ARG A 157 5.31 4.44 13.53
C ARG A 157 6.16 3.26 13.10
N GLN A 158 7.35 3.12 13.68
CA GLN A 158 8.29 2.01 13.44
C GLN A 158 8.76 1.42 14.77
N PRO A 159 8.08 0.39 15.30
CA PRO A 159 8.52 -0.27 16.53
C PRO A 159 9.96 -0.77 16.43
N GLY A 160 10.78 -0.46 17.44
CA GLY A 160 12.19 -0.86 17.49
C GLY A 160 13.11 -0.16 16.48
N GLY A 161 12.63 0.87 15.78
CA GLY A 161 13.46 1.75 14.95
C GLY A 161 14.30 2.72 15.79
N PRO A 162 15.25 3.44 15.16
CA PRO A 162 16.03 4.49 15.83
C PRO A 162 15.14 5.61 16.36
N TYR A 163 14.05 5.91 15.64
CA TYR A 163 12.89 6.63 16.15
C TYR A 163 11.66 5.74 15.98
N GLU A 164 10.81 5.71 17.00
CA GLU A 164 9.55 4.95 16.93
C GLU A 164 8.45 5.73 16.22
N VAL A 165 8.59 7.05 16.11
CA VAL A 165 7.59 7.95 15.53
C VAL A 165 8.29 8.95 14.62
N TYR A 166 7.67 9.22 13.47
CA TYR A 166 8.07 10.22 12.50
C TYR A 166 6.85 11.04 12.10
N ASP A 167 7.04 12.34 11.91
CA ASP A 167 6.07 13.18 11.23
C ASP A 167 6.12 12.86 9.72
N VAL A 168 4.95 12.63 9.11
CA VAL A 168 4.84 12.32 7.68
C VAL A 168 3.79 13.19 7.03
N SER A 169 4.09 13.65 5.81
CA SER A 169 3.10 14.20 4.89
C SER A 169 3.17 13.51 3.52
N LEU A 170 2.01 13.27 2.91
CA LEU A 170 1.87 12.82 1.54
C LEU A 170 1.22 13.90 0.69
N GLU A 171 1.85 14.23 -0.42
CA GLU A 171 1.25 14.97 -1.53
C GLU A 171 0.89 13.95 -2.61
N LEU A 172 -0.41 13.72 -2.79
CA LEU A 172 -0.95 12.65 -3.63
C LEU A 172 -1.66 13.24 -4.85
N GLU A 173 -1.38 12.68 -6.02
CA GLU A 173 -2.11 12.90 -7.27
C GLU A 173 -2.70 11.56 -7.75
N GLN A 174 -4.01 11.56 -8.02
CA GLN A 174 -4.73 10.38 -8.51
C GLN A 174 -5.20 10.60 -9.95
N TYR A 175 -5.01 9.58 -10.79
CA TYR A 175 -5.49 9.52 -12.17
C TYR A 175 -6.18 8.18 -12.40
N GLY A 176 -7.50 8.14 -12.22
CA GLY A 176 -8.26 6.90 -12.25
C GLY A 176 -7.86 5.98 -11.09
N ASP A 177 -7.41 4.77 -11.40
CA ASP A 177 -6.90 3.81 -10.42
C ASP A 177 -5.43 4.05 -10.06
N ARG A 178 -4.69 4.88 -10.79
CA ARG A 178 -3.27 5.13 -10.55
C ARG A 178 -3.05 6.29 -9.58
N VAL A 179 -2.02 6.14 -8.75
CA VAL A 179 -1.61 7.16 -7.79
C VAL A 179 -0.12 7.42 -7.91
N SER A 180 0.27 8.68 -7.85
CA SER A 180 1.65 9.11 -7.69
C SER A 180 1.74 10.19 -6.63
N GLY A 181 2.92 10.37 -6.03
CA GLY A 181 3.07 11.42 -5.05
C GLY A 181 4.46 11.58 -4.48
N VAL A 182 4.54 12.52 -3.55
CA VAL A 182 5.74 12.82 -2.76
C VAL A 182 5.42 12.62 -1.29
N ARG A 183 6.32 11.92 -0.60
CA ARG A 183 6.29 11.69 0.83
C ARG A 183 7.41 12.48 1.48
N HIS A 184 7.05 13.36 2.40
CA HIS A 184 8.01 13.97 3.31
C HIS A 184 7.95 13.23 4.64
N ILE A 185 9.12 12.91 5.18
CA ILE A 185 9.29 12.26 6.47
C ILE A 185 10.27 13.06 7.31
N GLN A 186 9.99 13.19 8.60
CA GLN A 186 10.84 13.90 9.54
C GLN A 186 10.85 13.22 10.91
N SER A 187 12.01 13.12 11.55
CA SER A 187 12.10 12.66 12.95
C SER A 187 11.40 13.65 13.88
N VAL A 188 10.87 13.18 15.01
CA VAL A 188 10.14 14.02 15.98
C VAL A 188 10.96 15.18 16.56
N ASP A 189 12.28 15.03 16.61
CA ASP A 189 13.22 16.07 17.04
C ASP A 189 13.68 16.99 15.89
N ARG A 190 13.18 16.74 14.68
CA ARG A 190 13.46 17.47 13.43
C ARG A 190 14.93 17.46 12.99
N GLN A 191 15.75 16.57 13.55
CA GLN A 191 17.15 16.44 13.16
C GLN A 191 17.31 15.78 11.80
N TYR A 192 16.41 14.85 11.44
CA TYR A 192 16.50 14.09 10.22
C TYR A 192 15.22 14.23 9.40
N TRP A 193 15.36 14.37 8.09
CA TRP A 193 14.27 14.43 7.14
C TRP A 193 14.64 13.77 5.81
N GLY A 194 13.60 13.36 5.08
CA GLY A 194 13.71 12.80 3.75
C GLY A 194 12.50 13.18 2.90
N THR A 195 12.72 13.29 1.60
CA THR A 195 11.69 13.47 0.58
C THR A 195 11.79 12.31 -0.40
N LEU A 196 10.72 11.55 -0.52
CA LEU A 196 10.67 10.34 -1.34
C LEU A 196 9.52 10.45 -2.34
N ARG A 197 9.78 10.03 -3.58
CA ARG A 197 8.73 9.84 -4.57
C ARG A 197 8.12 8.46 -4.39
N PHE A 198 6.80 8.35 -4.50
CA PHE A 198 6.09 7.08 -4.47
C PHE A 198 5.12 6.95 -5.63
N GLU A 199 4.82 5.71 -5.97
CA GLU A 199 3.80 5.32 -6.94
C GLU A 199 2.87 4.28 -6.30
N GLY A 200 1.66 4.18 -6.81
CA GLY A 200 0.64 3.32 -6.24
C GLY A 200 -0.59 3.17 -7.11
N ARG A 201 -1.60 2.51 -6.55
CA ARG A 201 -2.92 2.36 -7.15
C ARG A 201 -4.02 2.21 -6.09
N ILE A 202 -5.24 2.45 -6.52
CA ILE A 202 -6.46 2.27 -5.73
C ILE A 202 -7.12 0.94 -6.08
N GLU A 203 -7.37 0.14 -5.05
CA GLU A 203 -8.22 -1.06 -5.12
C GLU A 203 -9.34 -0.91 -4.09
N GLY A 204 -10.54 -0.58 -4.56
CA GLY A 204 -11.65 -0.24 -3.69
C GLY A 204 -11.33 0.98 -2.83
N THR A 205 -11.38 0.81 -1.51
CA THR A 205 -10.99 1.84 -0.54
C THR A 205 -9.51 1.81 -0.15
N THR A 206 -8.71 0.95 -0.77
CA THR A 206 -7.32 0.71 -0.35
C THR A 206 -6.34 1.34 -1.34
N LEU A 207 -5.47 2.21 -0.85
CA LEU A 207 -4.29 2.70 -1.55
C LEU A 207 -3.13 1.71 -1.34
N LEU A 208 -2.73 1.03 -2.41
CA LEU A 208 -1.48 0.26 -2.47
C LEU A 208 -0.37 1.18 -2.97
N TYR A 209 0.78 1.25 -2.29
CA TYR A 209 1.85 2.15 -2.67
C TYR A 209 3.25 1.60 -2.38
N ALA A 210 4.24 2.14 -3.07
CA ALA A 210 5.66 1.92 -2.81
C ALA A 210 6.48 3.16 -3.17
N ASP A 211 7.45 3.50 -2.32
CA ASP A 211 8.48 4.46 -2.69
C ASP A 211 9.31 3.93 -3.84
N VAL A 212 9.63 4.81 -4.77
CA VAL A 212 10.41 4.51 -5.97
C VAL A 212 11.75 5.22 -5.98
N GLU A 213 11.89 6.31 -5.23
CA GLU A 213 13.09 7.16 -5.27
C GLU A 213 13.21 8.02 -4.02
N VAL A 214 14.40 8.10 -3.43
CA VAL A 214 14.75 9.15 -2.46
C VAL A 214 15.19 10.36 -3.26
N MET A 215 14.42 11.44 -3.21
CA MET A 215 14.66 12.65 -3.99
C MET A 215 15.68 13.56 -3.30
N ASP A 216 15.57 13.68 -1.98
CA ASP A 216 16.41 14.56 -1.15
C ASP A 216 16.36 14.10 0.30
N ASP A 217 17.44 14.30 1.05
CA ASP A 217 17.52 14.02 2.48
C ASP A 217 18.70 14.76 3.15
N ASN A 218 18.72 14.76 4.48
CA ASN A 218 19.84 15.29 5.26
C ASN A 218 20.59 14.23 6.06
N LEU A 219 20.54 12.97 5.62
CA LEU A 219 21.27 11.90 6.27
C LEU A 219 22.77 12.04 6.00
N GLY A 220 23.59 11.61 6.97
CA GLY A 220 25.03 11.54 6.78
C GLY A 220 25.41 10.44 5.77
N LEU A 221 26.65 10.47 5.26
CA LEU A 221 27.17 9.54 4.23
C LEU A 221 27.00 8.03 4.51
N PHE A 222 26.69 7.64 5.75
CA PHE A 222 26.56 6.24 6.19
C PHE A 222 25.13 5.83 6.54
N TYR A 223 24.16 6.72 6.31
CA TYR A 223 22.76 6.47 6.61
C TYR A 223 21.93 6.64 5.34
N GLU A 224 20.90 5.83 5.20
CA GLU A 224 19.94 5.90 4.10
C GLU A 224 18.52 5.80 4.65
N TRP A 225 17.58 6.49 4.00
CA TRP A 225 16.17 6.29 4.28
C TRP A 225 15.71 4.98 3.67
N CYS A 226 14.99 4.19 4.46
CA CYS A 226 14.33 3.00 3.96
C CYS A 226 13.25 3.40 2.94
N THR A 227 13.32 2.84 1.74
CA THR A 227 12.19 2.83 0.80
C THR A 227 11.16 1.82 1.28
N LEU A 228 9.91 2.26 1.41
CA LEU A 228 8.84 1.46 1.97
C LEU A 228 7.70 1.28 0.99
N GLY A 229 6.96 0.20 1.19
CA GLY A 229 5.73 -0.10 0.49
C GLY A 229 4.72 -0.73 1.43
N GLY A 230 3.45 -0.57 1.10
CA GLY A 230 2.38 -1.02 1.97
C GLY A 230 1.01 -0.73 1.38
N PHE A 231 0.03 -0.72 2.27
CA PHE A 231 -1.33 -0.33 1.92
C PHE A 231 -1.91 0.58 2.99
N MET A 232 -2.83 1.46 2.57
CA MET A 232 -3.60 2.31 3.45
C MET A 232 -5.07 2.21 3.09
N VAL A 233 -5.93 2.00 4.08
CA VAL A 233 -7.39 2.05 3.93
C VAL A 233 -7.83 3.49 4.09
N ALA A 234 -8.60 3.96 3.11
CA ALA A 234 -9.19 5.29 3.09
C ALA A 234 -10.55 5.30 3.80
N ASP A 235 -10.63 6.06 4.87
CA ASP A 235 -11.89 6.47 5.48
C ASP A 235 -12.20 7.89 4.97
N GLN A 236 -13.00 7.97 3.90
CA GLN A 236 -13.39 9.25 3.30
C GLN A 236 -14.25 10.09 4.25
N SER A 237 -15.06 9.45 5.08
CA SER A 237 -15.96 10.14 6.01
C SER A 237 -15.18 10.87 7.10
N ALA A 238 -14.10 10.25 7.59
CA ALA A 238 -13.19 10.85 8.56
C ALA A 238 -12.06 11.65 7.90
N GLY A 239 -11.89 11.55 6.58
CA GLY A 239 -10.75 12.11 5.87
C GLY A 239 -9.43 11.52 6.36
N ARG A 240 -9.35 10.19 6.53
CA ARG A 240 -8.16 9.49 7.05
C ARG A 240 -7.63 8.43 6.09
N LEU A 241 -6.31 8.23 6.13
CA LEU A 241 -5.61 7.10 5.54
C LEU A 241 -4.86 6.36 6.63
N THR A 242 -5.13 5.07 6.81
CA THR A 242 -4.46 4.27 7.85
C THR A 242 -4.03 2.91 7.31
N GLY A 243 -2.84 2.44 7.69
CA GLY A 243 -2.46 1.09 7.31
C GLY A 243 -0.99 0.75 7.58
N PRO A 244 -0.63 -0.53 7.37
CA PRO A 244 0.72 -1.02 7.60
C PRO A 244 1.64 -0.71 6.41
N TRP A 245 2.94 -0.65 6.72
CA TRP A 245 4.00 -0.57 5.71
C TRP A 245 5.17 -1.48 6.08
N LYS A 246 5.96 -1.82 5.08
CA LYS A 246 7.17 -2.63 5.21
C LYS A 246 8.27 -2.06 4.32
N ALA A 247 9.51 -2.29 4.70
CA ALA A 247 10.69 -1.96 3.92
C ALA A 247 11.67 -3.12 3.98
N PHE A 248 12.43 -3.35 2.91
CA PHE A 248 13.45 -4.38 2.90
C PHE A 248 14.62 -4.00 3.81
N GLY A 249 15.02 -4.91 4.72
CA GLY A 249 16.10 -4.65 5.66
C GLY A 249 15.76 -3.69 6.81
N CYS A 250 14.53 -3.18 6.86
CA CYS A 250 14.06 -2.27 7.91
C CYS A 250 12.90 -2.87 8.70
N GLY A 251 12.62 -2.29 9.86
CA GLY A 251 11.44 -2.66 10.66
C GLY A 251 10.13 -2.37 9.90
N THR A 252 9.10 -3.14 10.19
CA THR A 252 7.74 -2.88 9.70
C THR A 252 7.04 -1.86 10.58
N GLY A 253 6.01 -1.19 10.06
CA GLY A 253 5.30 -0.18 10.85
C GLY A 253 3.89 0.10 10.38
N SER A 254 3.35 1.22 10.84
CA SER A 254 2.06 1.76 10.40
C SER A 254 2.14 3.25 10.07
N MET A 255 1.18 3.71 9.28
CA MET A 255 0.90 5.13 9.04
C MET A 255 -0.54 5.44 9.42
N ASP A 256 -0.73 6.64 9.94
CA ASP A 256 -2.01 7.21 10.28
C ASP A 256 -2.01 8.69 9.89
N LEU A 257 -2.74 9.01 8.82
CA LEU A 257 -2.73 10.31 8.17
C LEU A 257 -4.15 10.88 8.09
N ALA A 258 -4.26 12.19 8.24
CA ALA A 258 -5.49 12.95 8.07
C ALA A 258 -5.35 13.90 6.88
N ARG A 259 -6.43 14.11 6.14
CA ARG A 259 -6.46 15.05 5.02
C ARG A 259 -6.32 16.48 5.55
N VAL A 260 -5.40 17.24 4.95
CA VAL A 260 -5.25 18.67 5.26
C VAL A 260 -6.39 19.42 4.58
N SER A 261 -7.23 20.08 5.37
CA SER A 261 -8.33 20.87 4.80
C SER A 261 -7.78 22.05 4.01
N THR A 262 -8.36 22.35 2.85
CA THR A 262 -8.00 23.53 2.04
C THR A 262 -8.15 24.86 2.81
N SER A 263 -8.97 24.87 3.87
CA SER A 263 -9.16 26.03 4.73
C SER A 263 -7.92 26.38 5.57
N GLU A 264 -7.13 25.38 5.98
CA GLU A 264 -5.92 25.58 6.80
C GLU A 264 -4.75 26.07 5.95
N LYS A 265 -4.62 25.58 4.71
CA LYS A 265 -3.62 26.11 3.74
C LYS A 265 -3.74 27.63 3.56
N SER A 266 -4.96 28.18 3.62
CA SER A 266 -5.17 29.62 3.47
C SER A 266 -4.72 30.43 4.70
N ARG A 267 -4.78 29.86 5.91
CA ARG A 267 -4.34 30.54 7.14
C ARG A 267 -2.83 30.56 7.25
N ASP A 268 -2.16 29.46 6.93
CA ASP A 268 -0.69 29.39 6.95
C ASP A 268 -0.05 30.33 5.91
N LEU A 269 -0.67 30.46 4.73
CA LEU A 269 -0.22 31.42 3.73
C LEU A 269 -0.44 32.88 4.15
N GLN A 270 -1.44 33.17 4.99
CA GLN A 270 -1.64 34.51 5.55
C GLN A 270 -0.68 34.82 6.70
N ALA A 271 -0.31 33.83 7.52
CA ALA A 271 0.62 34.02 8.64
C ALA A 271 2.08 34.24 8.19
N ARG A 272 2.42 33.88 6.95
CA ARG A 272 3.77 34.06 6.37
C ARG A 272 3.92 35.34 5.53
N ARG A 273 2.89 36.18 5.45
CA ARG A 273 2.93 37.50 4.80
C ARG A 273 3.03 38.59 5.85
#